data_AF-A0A956DJ74-F1
#
_entry.id   AF-A0A956DJ74-F1
#
_cell.length_a   1.000
_cell.length_b   1.000
_cell.length_c   1.000
_cell.angle_alpha   90.00
_cell.angle_beta   90.00
_cell.angle_gamma   90.00
#
_symmetry.space_group_name_H-M   'P 1'
#
loop_
_entity.id
_entity.type
_entity.pdbx_description
1 polymer ?
#
loop_
_entity_poly.entity_id
_entity_poly.type
_entity_poly.pdbx_seq_one_letter_code
_entity_poly.pdbx_strand_id
1 'polypeptide(L)'
;GEPKGVMLTHRAQCQNVSAVLHSLPLSAEDRALSFLPWAHSFGQTCELHAMIALGASMAISRGPSHLVDDLREVRPTALVSVPRIFNRLYDDVHRRLRQRPGVLRRLFAEGRRLAAARREGPLSLRDRLSLEAADRAVFAPIRARFGGRLRYVFSGGAPLGNETRTLIDDLGIRVYEGYGLTEAGPVVTANRPEARRLGSVGRPLLGVSVRIDDERGPPGTGEICVKSPGVMRGYHRREAESAAAFDADGWLRTGDVGYLDEDGYLHLTGRLTEQYKLDSGLFVAPVPLEEELKRSAFIKNIMMYGEGRPHNVALVVVDLDALNRWAEQRELHFDSTATMLASRRVHDLVLAEIGERSRSHQAYERIKDVHLTDVDFTTDNGMLTPTGRVRRSNAFAAHAAALAALYPESGPP
;
A
#
# COMPACT_ATOMS: atom_id res chain seq x y z
N GLY A 1 -1.12 3.55 19.55
CA GLY A 1 -1.55 4.01 20.88
C GLY A 1 -2.65 3.10 21.40
N GLU A 2 -3.33 3.54 22.46
CA GLU A 2 -4.53 2.86 22.97
C GLU A 2 -5.67 2.84 21.94
N PRO A 3 -6.45 1.76 21.83
CA PRO A 3 -7.62 1.72 20.96
C PRO A 3 -8.66 2.79 21.33
N LYS A 4 -9.22 3.45 20.31
CA LYS A 4 -10.28 4.45 20.46
C LYS A 4 -11.53 3.97 19.74
N GLY A 5 -12.67 3.93 20.43
CA GLY A 5 -13.93 3.49 19.83
C GLY A 5 -14.55 4.60 18.98
N VAL A 6 -14.50 4.49 17.65
CA VAL A 6 -15.13 5.46 16.74
C VAL A 6 -16.66 5.30 16.79
N MET A 7 -17.37 6.36 17.14
CA MET A 7 -18.84 6.35 17.17
C MET A 7 -19.42 6.72 15.81
N LEU A 8 -19.74 5.71 15.01
CA LEU A 8 -20.49 5.86 13.75
C LEU A 8 -22.00 5.72 14.01
N THR A 9 -22.78 6.67 13.51
CA THR A 9 -24.25 6.59 13.58
C THR A 9 -24.80 5.65 12.51
N HIS A 10 -26.05 5.19 12.67
CA HIS A 10 -26.74 4.45 11.62
C HIS A 10 -26.77 5.23 10.29
N ARG A 11 -27.06 6.54 10.36
CA ARG A 11 -27.03 7.44 9.19
C ARG A 11 -25.66 7.43 8.50
N ALA A 12 -24.57 7.48 9.28
CA ALA A 12 -23.22 7.49 8.74
C ALA A 12 -22.91 6.19 7.97
N GLN A 13 -23.28 5.04 8.53
CA GLN A 13 -23.11 3.75 7.85
C GLN A 13 -23.95 3.65 6.56
N CYS A 14 -25.24 4.01 6.63
CA CYS A 14 -26.12 3.99 5.45
C CYS A 14 -25.64 4.94 4.34
N GLN A 15 -25.17 6.14 4.70
CA GLN A 15 -24.62 7.08 3.72
C GLN A 15 -23.38 6.50 3.03
N ASN A 16 -22.46 5.90 3.79
CA ASN A 16 -21.25 5.34 3.20
C ASN A 16 -21.55 4.15 2.28
N VAL A 17 -22.42 3.24 2.72
CA VAL A 17 -22.89 2.12 1.87
C VAL A 17 -23.54 2.63 0.58
N SER A 18 -24.46 3.60 0.69
CA SER A 18 -25.11 4.18 -0.49
C SER A 18 -24.09 4.82 -1.43
N ALA A 19 -23.14 5.60 -0.92
CA ALA A 19 -22.12 6.25 -1.72
C ALA A 19 -21.16 5.25 -2.41
N VAL A 20 -20.83 4.14 -1.73
CA VAL A 20 -20.08 3.02 -2.29
C VAL A 20 -20.85 2.36 -3.43
N LEU A 21 -22.14 2.04 -3.25
CA LEU A 21 -22.96 1.42 -4.31
C LEU A 21 -23.04 2.28 -5.58
N HIS A 22 -23.08 3.61 -5.45
CA HIS A 22 -23.04 4.53 -6.59
C HIS A 22 -21.69 4.56 -7.32
N SER A 23 -20.63 4.02 -6.72
CA SER A 23 -19.26 4.11 -7.22
C SER A 23 -18.70 2.78 -7.71
N LEU A 24 -19.24 1.66 -7.22
CA LEU A 24 -18.78 0.32 -7.61
C LEU A 24 -19.47 -0.14 -8.91
N PRO A 25 -18.71 -0.68 -9.88
CA PRO A 25 -19.27 -1.32 -11.09
C PRO A 25 -19.79 -2.73 -10.81
N LEU A 26 -20.63 -2.89 -9.80
CA LEU A 26 -21.17 -4.18 -9.40
C LEU A 26 -22.69 -4.22 -9.59
N SER A 27 -23.22 -5.42 -9.79
CA SER A 27 -24.67 -5.69 -9.82
C SER A 27 -25.03 -6.86 -8.91
N ALA A 28 -26.33 -7.17 -8.80
CA ALA A 28 -26.81 -8.35 -8.08
C ALA A 28 -26.29 -9.68 -8.65
N GLU A 29 -25.77 -9.70 -9.89
CA GLU A 29 -25.16 -10.89 -10.50
C GLU A 29 -23.71 -11.12 -10.03
N ASP A 30 -23.12 -10.14 -9.37
CA ASP A 30 -21.76 -10.24 -8.87
C ASP A 30 -21.67 -11.16 -7.65
N ARG A 31 -20.46 -11.70 -7.48
CA ARG A 31 -20.11 -12.60 -6.40
C ARG A 31 -18.76 -12.24 -5.83
N ALA A 32 -18.69 -12.06 -4.52
CA ALA A 32 -17.47 -11.81 -3.78
C ALA A 32 -17.05 -13.00 -2.92
N LEU A 33 -15.77 -13.05 -2.57
CA LEU A 33 -15.27 -13.83 -1.46
C LEU A 33 -14.93 -12.85 -0.33
N SER A 34 -15.60 -12.97 0.81
CA SER A 34 -15.35 -12.17 2.01
C SER A 34 -14.30 -12.86 2.87
N PHE A 35 -13.22 -12.13 3.17
CA PHE A 35 -12.14 -12.60 4.03
C PHE A 35 -11.54 -11.49 4.89
N LEU A 36 -12.01 -10.25 4.73
CA LEU A 36 -11.63 -9.16 5.61
C LEU A 36 -12.41 -9.27 6.93
N PRO A 37 -11.77 -9.04 8.10
CA PRO A 37 -12.49 -9.02 9.36
C PRO A 37 -13.58 -7.94 9.36
N TRP A 38 -14.81 -8.29 9.68
CA TRP A 38 -15.92 -7.31 9.78
C TRP A 38 -15.85 -6.45 11.05
N ALA A 39 -14.93 -6.73 11.97
CA ALA A 39 -14.53 -5.78 13.00
C ALA A 39 -13.77 -4.56 12.41
N HIS A 40 -13.23 -4.70 11.19
CA HIS A 40 -12.64 -3.60 10.44
C HIS A 40 -13.72 -2.95 9.55
N SER A 41 -13.87 -1.63 9.67
CA SER A 41 -14.91 -0.83 9.00
C SER A 41 -14.96 -1.01 7.47
N PHE A 42 -13.79 -1.12 6.82
CA PHE A 42 -13.70 -1.41 5.38
C PHE A 42 -14.35 -2.75 4.99
N GLY A 43 -14.06 -3.85 5.69
CA GLY A 43 -14.68 -5.15 5.43
C GLY A 43 -16.18 -5.13 5.74
N GLN A 44 -16.56 -4.51 6.87
CA GLN A 44 -17.96 -4.36 7.25
C GLN A 44 -18.78 -3.60 6.19
N THR A 45 -18.25 -2.50 5.66
CA THR A 45 -18.99 -1.68 4.70
C THR A 45 -18.96 -2.27 3.29
N CYS A 46 -17.77 -2.64 2.80
CA CYS A 46 -17.61 -3.00 1.39
C CYS A 46 -17.81 -4.49 1.08
N GLU A 47 -17.49 -5.40 2.01
CA GLU A 47 -17.78 -6.83 1.81
C GLU A 47 -19.18 -7.19 2.33
N LEU A 48 -19.53 -6.78 3.55
CA LEU A 48 -20.79 -7.19 4.16
C LEU A 48 -21.97 -6.32 3.69
N HIS A 49 -22.01 -5.05 4.07
CA HIS A 49 -23.19 -4.22 3.84
C HIS A 49 -23.42 -3.89 2.36
N ALA A 50 -22.39 -3.53 1.60
CA ALA A 50 -22.54 -3.18 0.19
C ALA A 50 -23.06 -4.37 -0.64
N MET A 51 -22.50 -5.57 -0.46
CA MET A 51 -22.94 -6.74 -1.22
C MET A 51 -24.38 -7.16 -0.87
N ILE A 52 -24.76 -7.10 0.43
CA ILE A 52 -26.14 -7.34 0.85
C ILE A 52 -27.08 -6.31 0.21
N ALA A 53 -26.74 -5.03 0.29
CA ALA A 53 -27.57 -3.94 -0.23
C ALA A 53 -27.69 -3.97 -1.76
N LEU A 54 -26.66 -4.47 -2.46
CA LEU A 54 -26.67 -4.67 -3.90
C LEU A 54 -27.53 -5.86 -4.36
N GLY A 55 -27.84 -6.79 -3.44
CA GLY A 55 -28.45 -8.08 -3.78
C GLY A 55 -27.46 -9.07 -4.40
N ALA A 56 -26.16 -8.83 -4.24
CA ALA A 56 -25.10 -9.70 -4.73
C ALA A 56 -24.85 -10.88 -3.80
N SER A 57 -24.11 -11.88 -4.27
CA SER A 57 -23.73 -13.04 -3.46
C SER A 57 -22.34 -12.87 -2.84
N MET A 58 -22.15 -13.38 -1.63
CA MET A 58 -20.82 -13.50 -1.02
C MET A 58 -20.62 -14.88 -0.44
N ALA A 59 -19.42 -15.42 -0.59
CA ALA A 59 -18.96 -16.56 0.17
C ALA A 59 -18.05 -16.08 1.31
N ILE A 60 -18.09 -16.75 2.46
CA ILE A 60 -17.22 -16.43 3.60
C ILE A 60 -16.01 -17.37 3.55
N SER A 61 -14.81 -16.81 3.57
CA SER A 61 -13.57 -17.59 3.56
C SER A 61 -13.40 -18.40 4.85
N ARG A 62 -12.81 -19.58 4.72
CA ARG A 62 -12.41 -20.44 5.85
C ARG A 62 -11.17 -19.91 6.60
N GLY A 63 -10.57 -18.83 6.08
CA GLY A 63 -9.43 -18.15 6.67
C GLY A 63 -8.22 -18.11 5.75
N PRO A 64 -7.14 -17.43 6.16
CA PRO A 64 -5.99 -17.14 5.29
C PRO A 64 -5.29 -18.37 4.70
N SER A 65 -5.30 -19.51 5.39
CA SER A 65 -4.70 -20.77 4.93
C SER A 65 -5.44 -21.39 3.74
N HIS A 66 -6.74 -21.12 3.58
CA HIS A 66 -7.60 -21.70 2.56
C HIS A 66 -7.94 -20.72 1.43
N LEU A 67 -7.43 -19.48 1.49
CA LEU A 67 -7.85 -18.40 0.61
C LEU A 67 -7.76 -18.75 -0.89
N VAL A 68 -6.69 -19.44 -1.32
CA VAL A 68 -6.52 -19.82 -2.73
C VAL A 68 -7.54 -20.88 -3.16
N ASP A 69 -7.86 -21.83 -2.28
CA ASP A 69 -8.85 -22.87 -2.56
C ASP A 69 -10.26 -22.29 -2.56
N ASP A 70 -10.57 -21.41 -1.60
CA ASP A 70 -11.83 -20.66 -1.53
C ASP A 70 -12.05 -19.84 -2.81
N LEU A 71 -11.03 -19.11 -3.28
CA LEU A 71 -11.10 -18.33 -4.52
C LEU A 71 -11.41 -19.22 -5.74
N ARG A 72 -10.85 -20.42 -5.80
CA ARG A 72 -11.06 -21.37 -6.90
C ARG A 72 -12.44 -21.99 -6.88
N GLU A 73 -12.97 -22.31 -5.71
CA GLU A 73 -14.32 -22.86 -5.52
C GLU A 73 -15.38 -21.80 -5.80
N VAL A 74 -15.24 -20.64 -5.16
CA VAL A 74 -16.22 -19.55 -5.23
C VAL A 74 -16.22 -18.88 -6.59
N ARG A 75 -15.07 -18.78 -7.28
CA ARG A 75 -14.95 -18.08 -8.57
C ARG A 75 -15.60 -16.69 -8.53
N PRO A 76 -15.11 -15.78 -7.66
CA PRO A 76 -15.67 -14.45 -7.50
C PRO A 76 -15.49 -13.61 -8.77
N THR A 77 -16.38 -12.64 -8.96
CA THR A 77 -16.29 -11.60 -10.00
C THR A 77 -15.70 -10.30 -9.46
N ALA A 78 -15.76 -10.10 -8.14
CA ALA A 78 -15.22 -8.95 -7.44
C ALA A 78 -14.47 -9.36 -6.17
N LEU A 79 -13.39 -8.65 -5.85
CA LEU A 79 -12.69 -8.79 -4.57
C LEU A 79 -12.45 -7.43 -3.94
N VAL A 80 -12.75 -7.32 -2.65
CA VAL A 80 -12.36 -6.18 -1.81
C VAL A 80 -11.19 -6.65 -0.97
N SER A 81 -10.06 -5.94 -1.01
CA SER A 81 -8.85 -6.43 -0.33
C SER A 81 -7.87 -5.31 -0.03
N VAL A 82 -6.84 -5.66 0.73
CA VAL A 82 -5.68 -4.83 1.04
C VAL A 82 -4.50 -5.15 0.10
N PRO A 83 -3.56 -4.19 -0.09
CA PRO A 83 -2.39 -4.36 -0.97
C PRO A 83 -1.56 -5.62 -0.75
N ARG A 84 -1.47 -6.09 0.50
CA ARG A 84 -0.65 -7.25 0.85
C ARG A 84 -1.03 -8.52 0.08
N ILE A 85 -2.33 -8.74 -0.17
CA ILE A 85 -2.80 -9.90 -0.94
C ILE A 85 -2.36 -9.79 -2.40
N PHE A 86 -2.42 -8.58 -2.97
CA PHE A 86 -1.99 -8.29 -4.34
C PHE A 86 -0.47 -8.38 -4.52
N ASN A 87 0.31 -7.90 -3.55
CA ASN A 87 1.77 -8.04 -3.57
C ASN A 87 2.17 -9.52 -3.53
N ARG A 88 1.54 -10.33 -2.67
CA ARG A 88 1.79 -11.79 -2.65
C ARG A 88 1.45 -12.46 -3.98
N LEU A 89 0.38 -12.04 -4.64
CA LEU A 89 0.07 -12.50 -5.99
C LEU A 89 1.19 -12.13 -6.96
N TYR A 90 1.61 -10.86 -6.95
CA TYR A 90 2.69 -10.36 -7.80
C TYR A 90 3.95 -11.22 -7.65
N ASP A 91 4.35 -11.51 -6.41
CA ASP A 91 5.53 -12.32 -6.11
C ASP A 91 5.36 -13.78 -6.58
N ASP A 92 4.19 -14.39 -6.36
CA ASP A 92 3.90 -15.76 -6.81
C ASP A 92 3.92 -15.89 -8.34
N VAL A 93 3.34 -14.91 -9.05
CA VAL A 93 3.36 -14.85 -10.52
C VAL A 93 4.80 -14.80 -11.03
N HIS A 94 5.61 -13.88 -10.51
CA HIS A 94 7.00 -13.74 -10.94
C HIS A 94 7.84 -14.97 -10.61
N ARG A 95 7.67 -15.54 -9.41
CA ARG A 95 8.36 -16.78 -8.99
C ARG A 95 8.08 -17.93 -9.95
N ARG A 96 6.81 -18.15 -10.32
CA ARG A 96 6.43 -19.24 -11.23
C ARG A 96 6.88 -18.94 -12.65
N LEU A 97 6.75 -17.70 -13.10
CA LEU A 97 7.16 -17.31 -14.44
C LEU A 97 8.66 -17.57 -14.66
N ARG A 98 9.50 -17.35 -13.64
CA ARG A 98 10.93 -17.70 -13.69
C ARG A 98 11.19 -19.19 -13.96
N GLN A 99 10.29 -20.07 -13.52
CA GLN A 99 10.38 -21.52 -13.72
C GLN A 99 9.82 -21.99 -15.08
N ARG A 100 9.20 -21.11 -15.87
CA ARG A 100 8.60 -21.45 -17.16
C ARG A 100 9.61 -21.34 -18.32
N PRO A 101 9.42 -22.10 -19.41
CA PRO A 101 10.23 -21.99 -20.62
C PRO A 101 10.38 -20.55 -21.12
N GLY A 102 11.55 -20.22 -21.70
CA GLY A 102 11.86 -18.86 -22.18
C GLY A 102 10.81 -18.28 -23.14
N VAL A 103 10.19 -19.14 -23.96
CA VAL A 103 9.11 -18.73 -24.87
C VAL A 103 7.89 -18.17 -24.13
N LEU A 104 7.48 -18.79 -23.01
CA LEU A 104 6.34 -18.31 -22.22
C LEU A 104 6.67 -17.03 -21.45
N ARG A 105 7.94 -16.87 -21.04
CA ARG A 105 8.42 -15.62 -20.42
C ARG A 105 8.38 -14.45 -21.40
N ARG A 106 8.81 -14.69 -22.65
CA ARG A 106 8.70 -13.70 -23.74
C ARG A 106 7.25 -13.38 -24.07
N LEU A 107 6.40 -14.40 -24.15
CA LEU A 107 4.98 -14.23 -24.43
C LEU A 107 4.26 -13.44 -23.32
N PHE A 108 4.64 -13.66 -22.06
CA PHE A 108 4.14 -12.85 -20.94
C PHE A 108 4.55 -11.38 -21.05
N ALA A 109 5.84 -11.12 -21.29
CA ALA A 109 6.35 -9.76 -21.45
C ALA A 109 5.68 -9.02 -22.63
N GLU A 110 5.54 -9.70 -23.76
CA GLU A 110 4.85 -9.16 -24.94
C GLU A 110 3.36 -8.95 -24.68
N GLY A 111 2.70 -9.90 -24.02
CA GLY A 111 1.31 -9.77 -23.61
C GLY A 111 1.08 -8.54 -22.73
N ARG A 112 1.98 -8.26 -21.79
CA ARG A 112 1.91 -7.05 -20.93
C ARG A 112 2.08 -5.78 -21.75
N ARG A 113 3.06 -5.75 -22.65
CA ARG A 113 3.29 -4.62 -23.58
C ARG A 113 2.04 -4.32 -24.41
N LEU A 114 1.41 -5.36 -24.96
CA LEU A 114 0.19 -5.24 -25.76
C LEU A 114 -1.03 -4.87 -24.92
N ALA A 115 -1.15 -5.37 -23.68
CA ALA A 115 -2.20 -4.97 -22.76
C ALA A 115 -2.09 -3.49 -22.38
N ALA A 116 -0.87 -2.98 -22.19
CA ALA A 116 -0.62 -1.55 -21.98
C ALA A 116 -1.00 -0.71 -23.20
N ALA A 117 -0.54 -1.09 -24.39
CA ALA A 117 -0.89 -0.39 -25.63
C ALA A 117 -2.41 -0.36 -25.90
N ARG A 118 -3.13 -1.44 -25.54
CA ARG A 118 -4.60 -1.49 -25.64
C ARG A 118 -5.32 -0.44 -24.79
N ARG A 119 -4.71 0.01 -23.68
CA ARG A 119 -5.28 1.05 -22.82
C ARG A 119 -5.13 2.44 -23.42
N GLU A 120 -4.09 2.65 -24.22
CA GLU A 120 -3.80 3.92 -24.90
C GLU A 120 -4.55 4.06 -26.22
N GLY A 121 -4.93 2.95 -26.86
CA GLY A 121 -5.67 2.98 -28.11
C GLY A 121 -5.98 1.60 -28.71
N PRO A 122 -6.63 1.58 -29.88
CA PRO A 122 -6.97 0.34 -30.56
C PRO A 122 -5.72 -0.38 -31.08
N LEU A 123 -5.65 -1.69 -30.81
CA LEU A 123 -4.58 -2.56 -31.32
C LEU A 123 -4.80 -2.96 -32.79
N SER A 124 -3.70 -3.20 -33.50
CA SER A 124 -3.70 -3.84 -34.83
C SER A 124 -4.24 -5.28 -34.76
N LEU A 125 -4.69 -5.85 -35.88
CA LEU A 125 -5.20 -7.24 -35.90
C LEU A 125 -4.15 -8.26 -35.43
N ARG A 126 -2.89 -8.09 -35.85
CA ARG A 126 -1.78 -8.94 -35.42
C ARG A 126 -1.56 -8.87 -33.91
N ASP A 127 -1.57 -7.65 -33.36
CA ASP A 127 -1.37 -7.45 -31.92
C ASP A 127 -2.53 -8.02 -31.10
N ARG A 128 -3.77 -7.95 -31.61
CA ARG A 128 -4.91 -8.62 -30.97
C ARG A 128 -4.72 -10.13 -30.91
N LEU A 129 -4.28 -10.75 -32.00
CA LEU A 129 -4.02 -12.20 -32.04
C LEU A 129 -2.88 -12.60 -31.10
N SER A 130 -1.80 -11.82 -31.06
CA SER A 130 -0.68 -12.03 -30.13
C SER A 130 -1.13 -11.89 -28.67
N LEU A 131 -1.95 -10.88 -28.36
CA LEU A 131 -2.51 -10.68 -27.03
C LEU A 131 -3.44 -11.84 -26.63
N GLU A 132 -4.28 -12.32 -27.55
CA GLU A 132 -5.15 -13.50 -27.32
C GLU A 132 -4.33 -14.77 -27.05
N ALA A 133 -3.22 -14.96 -27.77
CA ALA A 133 -2.31 -16.08 -27.53
C ALA A 133 -1.64 -15.97 -26.15
N ALA A 134 -1.16 -14.78 -25.78
CA ALA A 134 -0.61 -14.52 -24.45
C ALA A 134 -1.65 -14.72 -23.34
N ASP A 135 -2.89 -14.30 -23.60
CA ASP A 135 -3.99 -14.45 -22.68
C ASP A 135 -4.27 -15.93 -22.38
N ARG A 136 -4.45 -16.75 -23.42
CA ARG A 136 -4.72 -18.19 -23.24
C ARG A 136 -3.55 -18.94 -22.63
N ALA A 137 -2.33 -18.65 -23.05
CA ALA A 137 -1.15 -19.42 -22.64
C ALA A 137 -0.62 -19.03 -21.25
N VAL A 138 -0.82 -17.77 -20.83
CA VAL A 138 -0.21 -17.25 -19.60
C VAL A 138 -1.21 -16.54 -18.69
N PHE A 139 -2.00 -15.59 -19.18
CA PHE A 139 -2.85 -14.77 -18.29
C PHE A 139 -4.06 -15.54 -17.73
N ALA A 140 -4.75 -16.33 -18.55
CA ALA A 140 -5.88 -17.14 -18.15
C ALA A 140 -5.51 -18.18 -17.07
N PRO A 141 -4.37 -18.91 -17.18
CA PRO A 141 -3.88 -19.75 -16.08
C PRO A 141 -3.60 -18.99 -14.78
N ILE A 142 -3.15 -17.74 -14.86
CA ILE A 142 -2.95 -16.89 -13.67
C ILE A 142 -4.32 -16.50 -13.09
N ARG A 143 -5.24 -15.99 -13.91
CA ARG A 143 -6.61 -15.63 -13.48
C ARG A 143 -7.41 -16.80 -12.94
N ALA A 144 -7.19 -18.02 -13.44
CA ALA A 144 -7.85 -19.24 -12.98
C ALA A 144 -7.60 -19.53 -11.48
N ARG A 145 -6.54 -18.96 -10.89
CA ARG A 145 -6.26 -19.05 -9.46
C ARG A 145 -7.20 -18.21 -8.60
N PHE A 146 -7.75 -17.15 -9.19
CA PHE A 146 -8.85 -16.36 -8.62
C PHE A 146 -10.22 -16.92 -9.05
N GLY A 147 -10.26 -18.18 -9.48
CA GLY A 147 -11.44 -18.84 -10.03
C GLY A 147 -11.84 -18.38 -11.44
N GLY A 148 -11.02 -17.58 -12.11
CA GLY A 148 -11.11 -17.28 -13.53
C GLY A 148 -12.24 -16.35 -13.97
N ARG A 149 -13.03 -15.83 -13.02
CA ARG A 149 -14.16 -14.91 -13.28
C ARG A 149 -13.93 -13.50 -12.73
N LEU A 150 -12.81 -13.26 -12.06
CA LEU A 150 -12.50 -11.99 -11.41
C LEU A 150 -12.39 -10.87 -12.45
N ARG A 151 -13.22 -9.83 -12.30
CA ARG A 151 -13.26 -8.65 -13.17
C ARG A 151 -12.75 -7.41 -12.44
N TYR A 152 -13.12 -7.28 -11.17
CA TYR A 152 -12.90 -6.08 -10.38
C TYR A 152 -12.17 -6.38 -9.10
N VAL A 153 -11.24 -5.50 -8.77
CA VAL A 153 -10.48 -5.51 -7.53
C VAL A 153 -10.59 -4.13 -6.91
N PHE A 154 -11.03 -4.06 -5.67
CA PHE A 154 -11.06 -2.83 -4.87
C PHE A 154 -9.97 -2.90 -3.82
N SER A 155 -9.00 -1.99 -3.90
CA SER A 155 -7.85 -1.92 -3.00
C SER A 155 -7.99 -0.71 -2.07
N GLY A 156 -7.88 -0.94 -0.77
CA GLY A 156 -7.95 0.11 0.25
C GLY A 156 -7.12 -0.22 1.50
N GLY A 157 -7.10 0.72 2.44
CA GLY A 157 -6.43 0.59 3.74
C GLY A 157 -4.90 0.79 3.71
N ALA A 158 -4.25 0.70 2.55
CA ALA A 158 -2.86 1.08 2.32
C ALA A 158 -2.61 1.38 0.83
N PRO A 159 -1.52 2.09 0.48
CA PRO A 159 -1.11 2.30 -0.91
C PRO A 159 -0.78 1.00 -1.62
N LEU A 160 -1.21 0.85 -2.89
CA LEU A 160 -0.82 -0.26 -3.75
C LEU A 160 0.36 0.16 -4.63
N GLY A 161 1.40 -0.67 -4.70
CA GLY A 161 2.56 -0.37 -5.55
C GLY A 161 2.20 -0.32 -7.03
N ASN A 162 2.75 0.67 -7.75
CA ASN A 162 2.47 0.91 -9.16
C ASN A 162 2.65 -0.34 -10.04
N GLU A 163 3.74 -1.08 -9.84
CA GLU A 163 4.04 -2.27 -10.64
C GLU A 163 3.07 -3.43 -10.37
N THR A 164 2.64 -3.60 -9.11
CA THR A 164 1.62 -4.59 -8.75
C THR A 164 0.27 -4.24 -9.37
N ARG A 165 -0.12 -2.97 -9.32
CA ARG A 165 -1.35 -2.50 -9.97
C ARG A 165 -1.30 -2.71 -11.49
N THR A 166 -0.23 -2.29 -12.14
CA THR A 166 -0.05 -2.41 -13.59
C THR A 166 -0.10 -3.88 -14.01
N LEU A 167 0.56 -4.79 -13.25
CA LEU A 167 0.48 -6.22 -13.52
C LEU A 167 -0.97 -6.73 -13.49
N ILE A 168 -1.74 -6.39 -12.46
CA ILE A 168 -3.12 -6.88 -12.31
C ILE A 168 -4.01 -6.37 -13.45
N ASP A 169 -3.83 -5.10 -13.82
CA ASP A 169 -4.50 -4.50 -14.98
C ASP A 169 -4.11 -5.19 -16.30
N ASP A 170 -2.83 -5.52 -16.48
CA ASP A 170 -2.33 -6.24 -17.67
C ASP A 170 -2.95 -7.64 -17.78
N LEU A 171 -3.23 -8.28 -16.64
CA LEU A 171 -3.95 -9.55 -16.59
C LEU A 171 -5.44 -9.41 -16.91
N GLY A 172 -5.95 -8.21 -17.17
CA GLY A 172 -7.36 -7.94 -17.51
C GLY A 172 -8.29 -7.83 -16.30
N ILE A 173 -7.73 -7.68 -15.09
CA ILE A 173 -8.49 -7.45 -13.86
C ILE A 173 -8.37 -5.96 -13.53
N ARG A 174 -9.47 -5.24 -13.44
CA ARG A 174 -9.42 -3.79 -13.16
C ARG A 174 -9.23 -3.53 -11.68
N VAL A 175 -8.17 -2.78 -11.33
CA VAL A 175 -7.92 -2.33 -9.96
C VAL A 175 -8.46 -0.92 -9.73
N TYR A 176 -9.33 -0.79 -8.74
CA TYR A 176 -9.84 0.48 -8.24
C TYR A 176 -9.28 0.74 -6.84
N GLU A 177 -8.44 1.75 -6.72
CA GLU A 177 -7.90 2.20 -5.43
C GLU A 177 -8.87 3.20 -4.79
N GLY A 178 -9.06 3.07 -3.49
CA GLY A 178 -9.86 4.01 -2.69
C GLY A 178 -9.18 4.34 -1.37
N TYR A 179 -9.53 5.51 -0.84
CA TYR A 179 -9.01 6.02 0.42
C TYR A 179 -10.16 6.28 1.40
N GLY A 180 -9.87 6.06 2.67
CA GLY A 180 -10.73 6.40 3.76
C GLY A 180 -10.18 5.88 5.08
N LEU A 181 -10.91 6.17 6.13
CA LEU A 181 -10.59 5.89 7.52
C LEU A 181 -11.89 5.67 8.27
N THR A 182 -11.83 4.94 9.38
CA THR A 182 -13.02 4.60 10.17
C THR A 182 -13.77 5.86 10.61
N GLU A 183 -13.05 6.93 10.94
CA GLU A 183 -13.58 8.21 11.38
C GLU A 183 -14.43 8.95 10.33
N ALA A 184 -14.28 8.64 9.04
CA ALA A 184 -14.98 9.36 7.96
C ALA A 184 -16.18 8.59 7.37
N GLY A 185 -16.50 7.42 7.92
CA GLY A 185 -17.22 6.38 7.18
C GLY A 185 -16.25 5.80 6.15
N PRO A 186 -15.95 4.49 6.20
CA PRO A 186 -14.64 3.92 5.84
C PRO A 186 -14.11 4.21 4.43
N VAL A 187 -14.94 4.70 3.54
CA VAL A 187 -14.56 5.13 2.19
C VAL A 187 -14.88 6.62 1.99
N VAL A 188 -13.87 7.41 1.63
CA VAL A 188 -13.93 8.85 1.38
C VAL A 188 -13.84 9.13 -0.12
N THR A 189 -12.87 8.50 -0.79
CA THR A 189 -12.64 8.60 -2.23
C THR A 189 -12.50 7.21 -2.85
N ALA A 190 -12.84 7.08 -4.13
CA ALA A 190 -12.58 5.86 -4.89
C ALA A 190 -12.36 6.15 -6.38
N ASN A 191 -11.48 5.37 -6.99
CA ASN A 191 -11.47 5.23 -8.45
C ASN A 191 -12.69 4.41 -8.87
N ARG A 192 -13.28 4.77 -10.01
CA ARG A 192 -14.45 4.09 -10.60
C ARG A 192 -14.30 3.99 -12.12
N PRO A 193 -15.07 3.15 -12.84
CA PRO A 193 -14.82 2.86 -14.24
C PRO A 193 -14.71 4.09 -15.14
N GLU A 194 -15.54 5.10 -14.90
CA GLU A 194 -15.62 6.33 -15.70
C GLU A 194 -14.65 7.41 -15.21
N ALA A 195 -14.09 7.25 -14.01
CA ALA A 195 -13.20 8.22 -13.38
C ALA A 195 -12.09 7.49 -12.62
N ARG A 196 -11.11 7.00 -13.39
CA ARG A 196 -9.96 6.26 -12.88
C ARG A 196 -8.68 6.97 -13.30
N ARG A 197 -7.87 7.34 -12.30
CA ARG A 197 -6.55 7.93 -12.51
C ARG A 197 -5.50 7.12 -11.75
N LEU A 198 -4.58 6.53 -12.51
CA LEU A 198 -3.48 5.75 -11.95
C LEU A 198 -2.61 6.64 -11.07
N GLY A 199 -2.33 6.19 -9.85
CA GLY A 199 -1.55 6.92 -8.84
C GLY A 199 -2.41 7.80 -7.92
N SER A 200 -3.70 7.95 -8.21
CA SER A 200 -4.66 8.59 -7.33
C SER A 200 -5.46 7.56 -6.54
N VAL A 201 -6.04 7.98 -5.42
CA VAL A 201 -7.08 7.23 -4.68
C VAL A 201 -8.49 7.61 -5.12
N GLY A 202 -8.61 8.21 -6.31
CA GLY A 202 -9.88 8.55 -6.95
C GLY A 202 -10.46 9.88 -6.48
N ARG A 203 -11.76 10.07 -6.79
CA ARG A 203 -12.50 11.29 -6.46
C ARG A 203 -13.38 11.09 -5.22
N PRO A 204 -13.76 12.16 -4.51
CA PRO A 204 -14.71 12.06 -3.40
C PRO A 204 -16.00 11.34 -3.79
N LEU A 205 -16.47 10.49 -2.88
CA LEU A 205 -17.74 9.79 -3.05
C LEU A 205 -18.93 10.76 -3.01
N LEU A 206 -20.10 10.30 -3.47
CA LEU A 206 -21.32 11.08 -3.42
C LEU A 206 -21.66 11.51 -1.97
N GLY A 207 -21.84 12.82 -1.77
CA GLY A 207 -22.12 13.41 -0.47
C GLY A 207 -20.90 13.53 0.46
N VAL A 208 -19.70 13.30 -0.05
CA VAL A 208 -18.43 13.51 0.67
C VAL A 208 -17.72 14.73 0.08
N SER A 209 -17.39 15.68 0.94
CA SER A 209 -16.54 16.82 0.59
C SER A 209 -15.14 16.62 1.14
N VAL A 210 -14.14 16.92 0.30
CA VAL A 210 -12.72 16.86 0.66
C VAL A 210 -12.12 18.24 0.44
N ARG A 211 -11.34 18.71 1.42
CA ARG A 211 -10.57 19.96 1.39
C ARG A 211 -9.13 19.63 1.76
N ILE A 212 -8.18 20.36 1.18
CA ILE A 212 -6.77 20.31 1.58
C ILE A 212 -6.49 21.54 2.43
N ASP A 213 -6.00 21.34 3.66
CA ASP A 213 -5.52 22.38 4.58
C ASP A 213 -4.01 22.53 4.35
N ASP A 214 -3.64 23.47 3.46
CA ASP A 214 -2.27 23.73 3.00
C ASP A 214 -1.39 24.42 4.03
N GLU A 215 -1.97 24.99 5.09
CA GLU A 215 -1.24 25.45 6.28
C GLU A 215 -0.65 24.27 7.07
N ARG A 216 -1.19 23.06 6.87
CA ARG A 216 -0.80 21.84 7.57
C ARG A 216 -0.28 20.78 6.64
N GLY A 217 0.93 21.01 6.15
CA GLY A 217 1.67 20.02 5.39
C GLY A 217 2.87 20.61 4.66
N PRO A 218 3.58 19.78 3.90
CA PRO A 218 4.61 20.25 2.98
C PRO A 218 4.04 21.19 1.90
N PRO A 219 4.82 22.17 1.41
CA PRO A 219 4.43 23.01 0.28
C PRO A 219 3.95 22.18 -0.94
N GLY A 220 2.83 22.59 -1.53
CA GLY A 220 2.19 21.85 -2.64
C GLY A 220 1.31 20.68 -2.20
N THR A 221 1.20 20.42 -0.89
CA THR A 221 0.32 19.42 -0.28
C THR A 221 -0.30 19.99 1.00
N GLY A 222 -1.20 19.25 1.64
CA GLY A 222 -1.77 19.66 2.93
C GLY A 222 -2.54 18.54 3.61
N GLU A 223 -3.02 18.82 4.81
CA GLU A 223 -3.84 17.89 5.58
C GLU A 223 -5.17 17.69 4.86
N ILE A 224 -5.53 16.43 4.66
CA ILE A 224 -6.81 16.07 4.06
C ILE A 224 -7.88 16.24 5.14
N CYS A 225 -8.84 17.12 4.85
CA CYS A 225 -9.97 17.39 5.72
C CYS A 225 -11.26 16.87 5.05
N VAL A 226 -12.09 16.17 5.81
CA VAL A 226 -13.31 15.52 5.28
C VAL A 226 -14.55 16.05 5.96
N LYS A 227 -15.59 16.34 5.18
CA LYS A 227 -16.92 16.68 5.68
C LYS A 227 -17.96 15.87 4.93
N SER A 228 -18.71 15.05 5.67
CA SER A 228 -19.78 14.23 5.11
C SER A 228 -20.77 13.82 6.21
N PRO A 229 -21.98 13.38 5.85
CA PRO A 229 -22.89 12.73 6.80
C PRO A 229 -22.35 11.38 7.34
N GLY A 230 -21.31 10.83 6.70
CA GLY A 230 -20.60 9.61 7.07
C GLY A 230 -19.55 9.79 8.17
N VAL A 231 -19.16 11.02 8.48
CA VAL A 231 -18.16 11.32 9.50
C VAL A 231 -18.66 10.93 10.89
N MET A 232 -17.74 10.43 11.72
CA MET A 232 -17.99 10.02 13.09
C MET A 232 -18.60 11.14 13.94
N ARG A 233 -19.27 10.76 15.03
CA ARG A 233 -19.66 11.70 16.08
C ARG A 233 -18.49 12.10 16.99
N GLY A 234 -17.45 11.26 17.02
CA GLY A 234 -16.32 11.37 17.93
C GLY A 234 -15.91 10.00 18.48
N TYR A 235 -15.00 10.01 19.44
CA TYR A 235 -14.51 8.82 20.12
C TYR A 235 -15.28 8.55 21.42
N HIS A 236 -15.64 7.29 21.66
CA HIS A 236 -16.40 6.88 22.84
C HIS A 236 -15.63 7.18 24.13
N ARG A 237 -16.21 8.01 25.02
CA ARG A 237 -15.63 8.44 26.31
C ARG A 237 -14.25 9.10 26.19
N ARG A 238 -14.04 9.86 25.10
CA ARG A 238 -12.79 10.59 24.84
C ARG A 238 -13.13 11.96 24.26
N GLU A 239 -13.71 12.83 25.08
CA GLU A 239 -14.24 14.15 24.68
C GLU A 239 -13.14 15.08 24.14
N ALA A 240 -11.98 15.14 24.81
CA ALA A 240 -10.86 15.97 24.37
C ALA A 240 -10.32 15.55 23.00
N GLU A 241 -10.16 14.24 22.78
CA GLU A 241 -9.70 13.69 21.50
C GLU A 241 -10.76 13.84 20.41
N SER A 242 -12.04 13.78 20.78
CA SER A 242 -13.15 14.04 19.86
C SER A 242 -13.14 15.49 19.38
N ALA A 243 -12.97 16.45 20.30
CA ALA A 243 -12.88 17.86 19.95
C ALA A 243 -11.66 18.16 19.07
N ALA A 244 -10.50 17.54 19.37
CA ALA A 244 -9.27 17.72 18.59
C ALA A 244 -9.34 17.12 17.16
N ALA A 245 -10.25 16.17 16.91
CA ALA A 245 -10.43 15.56 15.60
C ALA A 245 -11.14 16.48 14.59
N PHE A 246 -11.76 17.58 15.04
CA PHE A 246 -12.47 18.51 14.17
C PHE A 246 -11.81 19.89 14.16
N ASP A 247 -11.89 20.58 13.03
CA ASP A 247 -11.60 22.02 12.97
C ASP A 247 -12.82 22.86 13.42
N ALA A 248 -12.65 24.18 13.48
CA ALA A 248 -13.69 25.12 13.90
C ALA A 248 -14.93 25.11 12.98
N ASP A 249 -14.77 24.69 11.72
CA ASP A 249 -15.82 24.62 10.72
C ASP A 249 -16.49 23.23 10.63
N GLY A 250 -16.10 22.32 11.51
CA GLY A 250 -16.62 20.95 11.62
C GLY A 250 -16.13 19.99 10.53
N TRP A 251 -14.96 20.25 9.94
CA TRP A 251 -14.27 19.25 9.12
C TRP A 251 -13.48 18.29 9.99
N LEU A 252 -13.54 17.01 9.65
CA LEU A 252 -12.69 15.99 10.24
C LEU A 252 -11.25 16.17 9.75
N ARG A 253 -10.33 16.37 10.68
CA ARG A 253 -8.88 16.31 10.48
C ARG A 253 -8.45 14.86 10.38
N THR A 254 -8.04 14.41 9.19
CA THR A 254 -7.71 13.00 8.98
C THR A 254 -6.31 12.63 9.49
N GLY A 255 -5.42 13.62 9.64
CA GLY A 255 -4.00 13.39 9.88
C GLY A 255 -3.25 12.79 8.67
N ASP A 256 -3.93 12.60 7.55
CA ASP A 256 -3.35 12.15 6.28
C ASP A 256 -3.08 13.38 5.39
N VAL A 257 -2.02 13.31 4.59
CA VAL A 257 -1.54 14.42 3.75
C VAL A 257 -1.66 14.03 2.29
N GLY A 258 -2.05 15.01 1.47
CA GLY A 258 -2.17 14.82 0.04
C GLY A 258 -2.46 16.12 -0.70
N TYR A 259 -2.84 15.98 -1.96
CA TYR A 259 -3.31 17.08 -2.79
C TYR A 259 -4.43 16.61 -3.71
N LEU A 260 -5.26 17.57 -4.14
CA LEU A 260 -6.23 17.36 -5.22
C LEU A 260 -5.61 17.88 -6.52
N ASP A 261 -5.67 17.09 -7.57
CA ASP A 261 -5.32 17.58 -8.91
C ASP A 261 -6.43 18.44 -9.52
N GLU A 262 -6.16 19.01 -10.70
CA GLU A 262 -7.09 19.92 -11.41
C GLU A 262 -8.44 19.28 -11.74
N ASP A 263 -8.49 17.94 -11.86
CA ASP A 263 -9.71 17.19 -12.15
C ASP A 263 -10.42 16.67 -10.87
N GLY A 264 -9.87 17.01 -9.70
CA GLY A 264 -10.39 16.65 -8.39
C GLY A 264 -10.10 15.22 -7.96
N TYR A 265 -9.05 14.58 -8.48
CA TYR A 265 -8.55 13.31 -7.94
C TYR A 265 -7.62 13.57 -6.76
N LEU A 266 -7.80 12.77 -5.71
CA LEU A 266 -6.99 12.84 -4.52
C LEU A 266 -5.72 11.97 -4.66
N HIS A 267 -4.58 12.55 -4.34
CA HIS A 267 -3.29 11.87 -4.27
C HIS A 267 -2.77 11.92 -2.83
N LEU A 268 -2.48 10.75 -2.26
CA LEU A 268 -1.92 10.65 -0.90
C LEU A 268 -0.40 10.76 -0.95
N THR A 269 0.18 11.55 -0.05
CA THR A 269 1.63 11.71 0.09
C THR A 269 2.17 11.19 1.42
N GLY A 270 1.32 11.00 2.43
CA GLY A 270 1.73 10.37 3.69
C GLY A 270 0.78 10.67 4.83
N ARG A 271 1.28 10.58 6.08
CA ARG A 271 0.56 11.03 7.28
C ARG A 271 1.35 12.14 7.96
N LEU A 272 0.67 13.13 8.55
CA LEU A 272 1.31 14.23 9.27
C LEU A 272 2.25 13.73 10.38
N THR A 273 1.80 12.73 11.15
CA THR A 273 2.58 12.17 12.25
C THR A 273 3.74 11.27 11.81
N GLU A 274 3.77 10.87 10.55
CA GLU A 274 4.80 9.98 9.99
C GLU A 274 5.78 10.71 9.07
N GLN A 275 5.50 11.98 8.75
CA GLN A 275 6.42 12.86 8.04
C GLN A 275 7.35 13.55 9.03
N TYR A 276 8.56 13.83 8.59
CA TYR A 276 9.51 14.64 9.33
C TYR A 276 10.19 15.64 8.42
N LYS A 277 10.74 16.68 9.02
CA LYS A 277 11.42 17.77 8.32
C LYS A 277 12.93 17.58 8.44
N LEU A 278 13.64 17.61 7.31
CA LEU A 278 15.11 17.70 7.27
C LEU A 278 15.56 19.09 7.75
N ASP A 279 16.85 19.27 8.07
CA ASP A 279 17.40 20.58 8.45
C ASP A 279 17.26 21.64 7.33
N SER A 280 17.30 21.19 6.07
CA SER A 280 17.03 21.98 4.85
C SER A 280 15.61 22.53 4.78
N GLY A 281 14.73 22.04 5.66
CA GLY A 281 13.34 22.39 5.71
C GLY A 281 12.44 21.61 4.75
N LEU A 282 13.00 20.67 3.99
CA LEU A 282 12.25 19.76 3.14
C LEU A 282 11.55 18.69 3.99
N PHE A 283 10.29 18.41 3.67
CA PHE A 283 9.52 17.35 4.32
C PHE A 283 9.74 16.02 3.63
N VAL A 284 9.91 14.96 4.41
CA VAL A 284 10.10 13.60 3.91
C VAL A 284 8.95 12.75 4.38
N ALA A 285 8.31 12.05 3.43
CA ALA A 285 7.35 10.99 3.70
C ALA A 285 8.05 9.63 3.57
N PRO A 286 8.51 9.01 4.66
CA PRO A 286 9.37 7.82 4.60
C PRO A 286 8.65 6.55 4.13
N VAL A 287 7.36 6.38 4.46
CA VAL A 287 6.64 5.11 4.29
C VAL A 287 6.56 4.62 2.83
N PRO A 288 6.25 5.46 1.82
CA PRO A 288 6.26 5.01 0.43
C PRO A 288 7.59 4.39 -0.01
N LEU A 289 8.71 5.04 0.34
CA LEU A 289 10.04 4.55 -0.01
C LEU A 289 10.39 3.28 0.79
N GLU A 290 10.09 3.25 2.10
CA GLU A 290 10.29 2.05 2.93
C GLU A 290 9.57 0.81 2.37
N GLU A 291 8.30 0.96 1.96
CA GLU A 291 7.52 -0.16 1.39
C GLU A 291 8.05 -0.61 0.02
N GLU A 292 8.59 0.30 -0.79
CA GLU A 292 9.27 -0.06 -2.03
C GLU A 292 10.58 -0.80 -1.77
N LEU A 293 11.35 -0.38 -0.76
CA LEU A 293 12.61 -1.00 -0.38
C LEU A 293 12.42 -2.41 0.20
N LYS A 294 11.33 -2.67 0.93
CA LYS A 294 10.93 -4.00 1.42
C LYS A 294 10.62 -5.01 0.31
N ARG A 295 10.53 -4.58 -0.96
CA ARG A 295 10.44 -5.51 -2.10
C ARG A 295 11.78 -6.14 -2.47
N SER A 296 12.88 -5.69 -1.88
CA SER A 296 14.18 -6.35 -2.04
C SER A 296 14.18 -7.71 -1.38
N ALA A 297 14.89 -8.67 -1.98
CA ALA A 297 15.13 -9.97 -1.36
C ALA A 297 16.05 -9.87 -0.12
N PHE A 298 16.82 -8.79 0.03
CA PHE A 298 17.78 -8.61 1.12
C PHE A 298 17.23 -7.81 2.31
N ILE A 299 16.11 -7.10 2.13
CA ILE A 299 15.54 -6.19 3.12
C ILE A 299 14.27 -6.81 3.67
N LYS A 300 14.33 -7.26 4.93
CA LYS A 300 13.18 -7.82 5.65
C LYS A 300 12.28 -6.71 6.19
N ASN A 301 12.89 -5.69 6.78
CA ASN A 301 12.21 -4.50 7.31
C ASN A 301 13.15 -3.30 7.21
N ILE A 302 12.58 -2.09 7.23
CA ILE A 302 13.36 -0.86 7.16
C ILE A 302 12.61 0.28 7.85
N MET A 303 13.36 1.18 8.46
CA MET A 303 12.87 2.45 8.99
C MET A 303 13.83 3.57 8.57
N MET A 304 13.33 4.53 7.81
CA MET A 304 14.03 5.77 7.49
C MET A 304 14.00 6.74 8.68
N TYR A 305 15.09 7.48 8.82
CA TYR A 305 15.24 8.53 9.81
C TYR A 305 16.00 9.71 9.18
N GLY A 306 15.56 10.93 9.51
CA GLY A 306 16.23 12.16 9.09
C GLY A 306 15.70 13.42 9.77
N GLU A 307 14.91 13.29 10.83
CA GLU A 307 14.29 14.44 11.48
C GLU A 307 15.35 15.39 12.04
N GLY A 308 15.33 16.64 11.55
CA GLY A 308 16.31 17.67 11.90
C GLY A 308 17.74 17.39 11.40
N ARG A 309 17.90 16.56 10.37
CA ARG A 309 19.21 16.15 9.83
C ARG A 309 19.40 16.58 8.37
N PRO A 310 20.66 16.62 7.86
CA PRO A 310 20.97 17.04 6.49
C PRO A 310 20.49 16.08 5.40
N HIS A 311 20.28 14.82 5.75
CA HIS A 311 19.86 13.79 4.81
C HIS A 311 19.24 12.61 5.56
N ASN A 312 18.60 11.73 4.80
CA ASN A 312 18.02 10.51 5.33
C ASN A 312 19.07 9.41 5.51
N VAL A 313 18.98 8.71 6.63
CA VAL A 313 19.63 7.43 6.88
C VAL A 313 18.56 6.37 7.14
N ALA A 314 18.92 5.09 7.21
CA ALA A 314 17.94 4.06 7.55
C ALA A 314 18.48 2.96 8.47
N LEU A 315 17.60 2.47 9.33
CA LEU A 315 17.74 1.20 10.03
C LEU A 315 17.20 0.10 9.12
N VAL A 316 18.05 -0.84 8.69
CA VAL A 316 17.69 -1.93 7.78
C VAL A 316 17.78 -3.26 8.52
N VAL A 317 16.64 -3.93 8.65
CA VAL A 317 16.58 -5.33 9.08
C VAL A 317 16.81 -6.19 7.85
N VAL A 318 17.89 -6.96 7.84
CA VAL A 318 18.25 -7.78 6.68
C VAL A 318 17.59 -9.17 6.70
N ASP A 319 17.39 -9.74 5.52
CA ASP A 319 17.02 -11.16 5.37
C ASP A 319 18.31 -12.01 5.38
N LEU A 320 18.59 -12.64 6.52
CA LEU A 320 19.81 -13.44 6.72
C LEU A 320 19.90 -14.63 5.76
N ASP A 321 18.77 -15.27 5.44
CA ASP A 321 18.77 -16.42 4.53
C ASP A 321 19.13 -15.98 3.11
N ALA A 322 18.63 -14.83 2.67
CA ALA A 322 18.98 -14.25 1.37
C ALA A 322 20.44 -13.79 1.32
N LEU A 323 20.95 -13.17 2.38
CA LEU A 323 22.34 -12.75 2.48
C LEU A 323 23.29 -13.95 2.52
N ASN A 324 22.98 -15.00 3.28
CA ASN A 324 23.79 -16.22 3.33
C ASN A 324 23.92 -16.87 1.95
N ARG A 325 22.80 -17.04 1.23
CA ARG A 325 22.82 -17.56 -0.16
C ARG A 325 23.65 -16.68 -1.10
N TRP A 326 23.57 -15.37 -0.94
CA TRP A 326 24.34 -14.42 -1.74
C TRP A 326 25.85 -14.49 -1.43
N ALA A 327 26.19 -14.68 -0.15
CA ALA A 327 27.56 -14.82 0.33
C ALA A 327 28.19 -16.12 -0.19
N GLU A 328 27.48 -17.25 -0.08
CA GLU A 328 27.89 -18.55 -0.60
C GLU A 328 28.18 -18.49 -2.11
N GLN A 329 27.30 -17.86 -2.90
CA GLN A 329 27.49 -17.69 -4.35
C GLN A 329 28.71 -16.86 -4.73
N ARG A 330 29.23 -16.06 -3.80
CA ARG A 330 30.40 -15.18 -3.98
C ARG A 330 31.62 -15.66 -3.22
N GLU A 331 31.55 -16.87 -2.66
CA GLU A 331 32.62 -17.48 -1.87
C GLU A 331 33.07 -16.56 -0.71
N LEU A 332 32.10 -15.86 -0.11
CA LEU A 332 32.31 -15.01 1.06
C LEU A 332 32.01 -15.80 2.33
N HIS A 333 33.01 -15.90 3.20
CA HIS A 333 32.87 -16.56 4.50
C HIS A 333 32.84 -15.52 5.61
N PHE A 334 31.87 -15.68 6.52
CA PHE A 334 31.70 -14.85 7.71
C PHE A 334 31.61 -15.74 8.94
N ASP A 335 32.38 -15.42 9.98
CA ASP A 335 32.41 -16.22 11.22
C ASP A 335 31.14 -16.08 12.06
N SER A 336 30.37 -15.00 11.87
CA SER A 336 29.14 -14.72 12.60
C SER A 336 28.24 -13.75 11.83
N THR A 337 26.98 -13.62 12.24
CA THR A 337 26.08 -12.57 11.72
C THR A 337 26.66 -11.18 11.95
N ALA A 338 27.25 -10.92 13.12
CA ALA A 338 27.83 -9.61 13.43
C ALA A 338 28.94 -9.22 12.46
N THR A 339 29.84 -10.15 12.12
CA THR A 339 30.93 -9.88 11.16
C THR A 339 30.42 -9.72 9.73
N MET A 340 29.31 -10.40 9.37
CA MET A 340 28.63 -10.20 8.10
C MET A 340 28.00 -8.80 7.99
N LEU A 341 27.25 -8.37 9.00
CA LEU A 341 26.59 -7.05 9.00
C LEU A 341 27.57 -5.88 9.07
N ALA A 342 28.73 -6.07 9.70
CA ALA A 342 29.82 -5.10 9.71
C ALA A 342 30.63 -5.08 8.39
N SER A 343 30.40 -6.02 7.48
CA SER A 343 31.17 -6.12 6.24
C SER A 343 30.80 -5.03 5.25
N ARG A 344 31.80 -4.30 4.76
CA ARG A 344 31.64 -3.30 3.69
C ARG A 344 30.97 -3.89 2.44
N ARG A 345 31.23 -5.15 2.10
CA ARG A 345 30.63 -5.81 0.92
C ARG A 345 29.12 -5.99 1.06
N VAL A 346 28.64 -6.28 2.27
CA VAL A 346 27.20 -6.42 2.56
C VAL A 346 26.56 -5.04 2.61
N HIS A 347 27.24 -4.06 3.20
CA HIS A 347 26.80 -2.67 3.22
C HIS A 347 26.65 -2.08 1.80
N ASP A 348 27.67 -2.24 0.94
CA ASP A 348 27.65 -1.81 -0.46
C ASP A 348 26.53 -2.50 -1.26
N LEU A 349 26.26 -3.79 -1.01
CA LEU A 349 25.14 -4.51 -1.62
C LEU A 349 23.79 -3.86 -1.27
N VAL A 350 23.56 -3.60 0.02
CA VAL A 350 22.29 -3.02 0.50
C VAL A 350 22.14 -1.59 -0.02
N LEU A 351 23.21 -0.79 -0.01
CA LEU A 351 23.17 0.56 -0.57
C LEU A 351 22.92 0.57 -2.08
N ALA A 352 23.51 -0.36 -2.84
CA ALA A 352 23.25 -0.49 -4.27
C ALA A 352 21.78 -0.81 -4.55
N GLU A 353 21.20 -1.74 -3.79
CA GLU A 353 19.79 -2.09 -3.89
C GLU A 353 18.87 -0.90 -3.55
N ILE A 354 19.18 -0.17 -2.47
CA ILE A 354 18.47 1.05 -2.08
C ILE A 354 18.58 2.11 -3.19
N GLY A 355 19.77 2.30 -3.74
CA GLY A 355 20.04 3.25 -4.82
C GLY A 355 19.28 2.93 -6.09
N GLU A 356 19.13 1.64 -6.45
CA GLU A 356 18.35 1.22 -7.62
C GLU A 356 16.86 1.48 -7.44
N ARG A 357 16.30 1.13 -6.28
CA ARG A 357 14.86 1.23 -5.99
C ARG A 357 14.38 2.63 -5.66
N SER A 358 15.26 3.50 -5.17
CA SER A 358 14.94 4.90 -4.87
C SER A 358 15.07 5.84 -6.08
N ARG A 359 15.38 5.34 -7.29
CA ARG A 359 15.58 6.17 -8.50
C ARG A 359 14.37 7.04 -8.85
N SER A 360 13.16 6.54 -8.61
CA SER A 360 11.89 7.24 -8.88
C SER A 360 11.53 8.30 -7.83
N HIS A 361 12.27 8.36 -6.72
CA HIS A 361 12.01 9.30 -5.62
C HIS A 361 12.88 10.55 -5.73
N GLN A 362 12.45 11.62 -5.06
CA GLN A 362 13.15 12.90 -5.08
C GLN A 362 14.54 12.76 -4.46
N ALA A 363 15.50 13.55 -4.94
CA ALA A 363 16.90 13.45 -4.50
C ALA A 363 17.05 13.63 -2.98
N TYR A 364 16.21 14.46 -2.36
CA TYR A 364 16.23 14.71 -0.91
C TYR A 364 15.61 13.58 -0.09
N GLU A 365 14.77 12.71 -0.67
CA GLU A 365 14.17 11.55 0.01
C GLU A 365 15.13 10.36 0.07
N ARG A 366 16.21 10.38 -0.72
CA ARG A 366 17.15 9.26 -0.83
C ARG A 366 17.93 9.05 0.47
N ILE A 367 18.14 7.78 0.79
CA ILE A 367 18.92 7.33 1.94
C ILE A 367 20.41 7.39 1.55
N LYS A 368 21.22 8.06 2.37
CA LYS A 368 22.67 8.22 2.14
C LYS A 368 23.48 7.10 2.78
N ASP A 369 23.05 6.63 3.93
CA ASP A 369 23.76 5.61 4.71
C ASP A 369 22.77 4.77 5.52
N VAL A 370 23.21 3.58 5.95
CA VAL A 370 22.38 2.60 6.62
C VAL A 370 23.09 1.92 7.79
N HIS A 371 22.31 1.58 8.81
CA HIS A 371 22.71 0.65 9.86
C HIS A 371 21.99 -0.68 9.62
N LEU A 372 22.77 -1.77 9.49
CA LEU A 372 22.24 -3.11 9.28
C LEU A 372 22.05 -3.84 10.61
N THR A 373 20.91 -4.50 10.79
CA THR A 373 20.61 -5.33 11.95
C THR A 373 19.88 -6.61 11.55
N ASP A 374 20.02 -7.67 12.34
CA ASP A 374 19.23 -8.89 12.27
C ASP A 374 18.06 -8.90 13.27
N VAL A 375 17.99 -7.90 14.16
CA VAL A 375 16.89 -7.73 15.11
C VAL A 375 15.68 -7.16 14.40
N ASP A 376 14.68 -8.01 14.19
CA ASP A 376 13.45 -7.64 13.47
C ASP A 376 12.52 -6.77 14.32
N PHE A 377 11.64 -6.02 13.65
CA PHE A 377 10.58 -5.28 14.32
C PHE A 377 9.46 -6.25 14.71
N THR A 378 9.13 -6.33 16.00
CA THR A 378 8.08 -7.22 16.50
C THR A 378 7.15 -6.47 17.45
N THR A 379 5.99 -7.08 17.74
CA THR A 379 5.11 -6.58 18.81
C THR A 379 5.76 -6.76 20.18
N ASP A 380 6.55 -7.82 20.36
CA ASP A 380 7.14 -8.22 21.64
C ASP A 380 8.26 -7.27 22.08
N ASN A 381 9.10 -6.84 21.13
CA ASN A 381 10.08 -5.77 21.38
C ASN A 381 9.49 -4.35 21.26
N GLY A 382 8.16 -4.25 21.08
CA GLY A 382 7.44 -2.99 21.05
C GLY A 382 7.78 -2.11 19.85
N MET A 383 8.47 -2.61 18.82
CA MET A 383 8.79 -1.86 17.60
C MET A 383 7.69 -1.95 16.53
N LEU A 384 6.73 -2.87 16.67
CA LEU A 384 5.49 -2.89 15.89
C LEU A 384 4.25 -2.60 16.73
N THR A 385 3.25 -1.98 16.12
CA THR A 385 1.88 -2.01 16.62
C THR A 385 1.26 -3.41 16.43
N PRO A 386 0.19 -3.76 17.17
CA PRO A 386 -0.56 -5.00 16.90
C PRO A 386 -1.09 -5.10 15.46
N THR A 387 -1.26 -3.97 14.77
CA THR A 387 -1.66 -3.89 13.36
C THR A 387 -0.49 -3.99 12.37
N GLY A 388 0.74 -4.24 12.85
CA GLY A 388 1.93 -4.43 12.03
C GLY A 388 2.59 -3.15 11.49
N ARG A 389 2.27 -1.97 12.06
CA ARG A 389 2.94 -0.70 11.69
C ARG A 389 4.15 -0.46 12.59
N VAL A 390 5.22 0.12 12.03
CA VAL A 390 6.44 0.45 12.80
C VAL A 390 6.17 1.57 13.78
N ARG A 391 6.49 1.35 15.05
CA ARG A 391 6.52 2.37 16.10
C ARG A 391 7.87 3.08 16.04
N ARG A 392 7.98 4.08 15.16
CA ARG A 392 9.22 4.81 14.86
C ARG A 392 9.95 5.31 16.11
N SER A 393 9.23 5.87 17.08
CA SER A 393 9.81 6.34 18.34
C SER A 393 10.56 5.24 19.09
N ASN A 394 9.99 4.03 19.14
CA ASN A 394 10.57 2.89 19.86
C ASN A 394 11.73 2.28 19.09
N ALA A 395 11.58 2.13 17.77
CA ALA A 395 12.66 1.63 16.91
C ALA A 395 13.85 2.60 16.88
N PHE A 396 13.60 3.91 16.86
CA PHE A 396 14.64 4.93 17.01
C PHE A 396 15.32 4.82 18.39
N ALA A 397 14.56 4.77 19.48
CA ALA A 397 15.13 4.68 20.83
C ALA A 397 16.02 3.44 21.01
N ALA A 398 15.65 2.30 20.43
CA ALA A 398 16.43 1.07 20.49
C ALA A 398 17.76 1.14 19.69
N HIS A 399 17.82 1.96 18.64
CA HIS A 399 18.97 2.05 17.73
C HIS A 399 19.56 3.47 17.63
N ALA A 400 19.29 4.33 18.62
CA ALA A 400 19.60 5.76 18.54
C ALA A 400 21.09 6.04 18.34
N ALA A 401 21.95 5.33 19.08
CA ALA A 401 23.41 5.48 18.96
C ALA A 401 23.92 5.06 17.57
N ALA A 402 23.38 3.96 17.02
CA ALA A 402 23.78 3.46 15.72
C ALA A 402 23.32 4.39 14.59
N LEU A 403 22.09 4.90 14.66
CA LEU A 403 21.57 5.86 13.69
C LEU A 403 22.28 7.22 13.77
N ALA A 404 22.66 7.66 14.98
CA ALA A 404 23.43 8.88 15.16
C ALA A 404 24.83 8.78 14.54
N ALA A 405 25.49 7.62 14.64
CA ALA A 405 26.81 7.37 14.09
C ALA A 405 26.88 7.40 12.55
N LEU A 406 25.73 7.31 11.86
CA LEU A 406 25.64 7.45 10.40
C LEU A 406 25.75 8.91 9.93
N TYR A 407 25.59 9.86 10.85
CA TYR A 407 25.82 11.27 10.56
C TYR A 407 27.26 11.63 10.94
N PRO A 408 27.96 12.45 10.14
CA PRO A 408 29.24 12.99 10.56
C PRO A 408 29.07 13.73 11.89
N GLU A 409 30.02 13.57 12.82
CA GLU A 409 30.01 14.34 14.07
C GLU A 409 29.90 15.82 13.71
N SER A 410 28.83 16.46 14.16
CA SER A 410 28.70 17.91 14.06
C SER A 410 29.89 18.51 14.80
N GLY A 411 30.81 19.11 14.05
CA GLY A 411 31.84 19.97 14.63
C GLY A 411 31.18 21.02 15.52
N PRO A 412 31.86 21.50 16.57
CA PRO A 412 31.27 22.49 17.47
C PRO A 412 30.88 23.76 16.69
N PRO A 413 29.87 24.51 17.19
CA PRO A 413 29.19 25.59 16.48
C PRO A 413 30.09 26.74 16.03
#